data_AF-A0A1H6CRB4-F1
#
_entry.id   AF-A0A1H6CRB4-F1
#
_cell.length_a   1.000
_cell.length_b   1.000
_cell.length_c   1.000
_cell.angle_alpha   90.00
_cell.angle_beta   90.00
_cell.angle_gamma   90.00
#
_symmetry.space_group_name_H-M   'P 1'
#
loop_
_entity.id
_entity.type
_entity.pdbx_description
1 polymer ?
#
loop_
_entity_poly.entity_id
_entity_poly.type
_entity_poly.pdbx_seq_one_letter_code
_entity_poly.pdbx_strand_id
1 'polypeptide(L)'
;MSSDYPDAVVAILAESFPRLAEPAAAQAAAEAIRRHTLQPDEAFEYIVDDQEQADWRIHADRRNPGRVMLSCFRYTLTAFDYHREERVNTALAELPL
;
A
#
# COMPACT_ATOMS: atom_id res chain seq x y z
N MET A 1 14.71 -7.80 15.15
CA MET A 1 14.68 -7.32 13.76
C MET A 1 13.38 -6.54 13.61
N SER A 2 13.42 -5.23 13.87
CA SER A 2 12.24 -4.38 13.63
C SER A 2 12.23 -4.16 12.12
N SER A 3 11.39 -4.89 11.40
CA SER A 3 11.10 -4.51 10.02
C SER A 3 10.22 -3.27 10.14
N ASP A 4 10.84 -2.08 10.04
CA ASP A 4 10.16 -0.79 10.01
C ASP A 4 9.42 -0.58 8.67
N TYR A 5 9.60 -1.50 7.70
CA TYR A 5 8.99 -1.43 6.37
C TYR A 5 7.46 -1.31 6.42
N PRO A 6 6.70 -2.16 7.14
CA PRO A 6 5.24 -2.05 7.15
C PRO A 6 4.75 -0.70 7.70
N ASP A 7 5.40 -0.20 8.76
CA ASP A 7 5.04 1.08 9.36
C ASP A 7 5.40 2.26 8.44
N ALA A 8 6.55 2.18 7.76
CA ALA A 8 6.96 3.17 6.76
C ALA A 8 6.04 3.19 5.53
N VAL A 9 5.59 2.03 5.05
CA VAL A 9 4.60 1.92 3.98
C VAL A 9 3.29 2.60 4.40
N VAL A 10 2.79 2.32 5.61
CA VAL A 10 1.56 2.94 6.12
C VAL A 10 1.71 4.46 6.24
N ALA A 11 2.86 4.95 6.71
CA ALA A 11 3.12 6.39 6.78
C ALA A 11 3.03 7.08 5.41
N ILE A 12 3.64 6.50 4.37
CA ILE A 12 3.56 7.01 2.98
C ILE A 12 2.11 7.00 2.49
N LEU A 13 1.38 5.92 2.73
CA LEU A 13 0.00 5.79 2.28
C LEU A 13 -0.94 6.78 2.98
N ALA A 14 -0.74 7.03 4.28
CA ALA A 14 -1.56 7.94 5.08
C ALA A 14 -1.56 9.39 4.54
N GLU A 15 -0.50 9.82 3.85
CA GLU A 15 -0.46 11.13 3.17
C GLU A 15 -1.50 11.26 2.05
N SER A 16 -1.86 10.14 1.42
CA SER A 16 -2.78 10.10 0.26
C SER A 16 -4.16 9.55 0.62
N PHE A 17 -4.23 8.78 1.71
CA PHE A 17 -5.41 8.05 2.16
C PHE A 17 -5.66 8.34 3.65
N PRO A 18 -6.44 9.38 3.98
CA PRO A 18 -6.62 9.84 5.36
C PRO A 18 -7.12 8.78 6.35
N ARG A 19 -7.87 7.78 5.86
CA ARG A 19 -8.32 6.64 6.66
C ARG A 19 -7.16 5.90 7.32
N LEU A 20 -6.01 5.81 6.65
CA LEU A 20 -4.82 5.15 7.20
C LEU A 20 -4.08 5.98 8.25
N ALA A 21 -4.50 7.23 8.49
CA ALA A 21 -4.05 8.00 9.66
C ALA A 21 -4.77 7.58 10.95
N GLU A 22 -5.89 6.84 10.85
CA GLU A 22 -6.58 6.29 12.02
C GLU A 22 -5.78 5.14 12.62
N PRO A 23 -5.50 5.13 13.94
CA PRO A 23 -4.61 4.13 14.55
C PRO A 23 -5.02 2.67 14.28
N ALA A 24 -6.32 2.38 14.31
CA ALA A 24 -6.83 1.03 14.07
C ALA A 24 -6.62 0.59 12.60
N ALA A 25 -6.86 1.49 11.64
CA ALA A 25 -6.65 1.21 10.23
C ALA A 25 -5.16 1.09 9.90
N ALA A 26 -4.33 2.00 10.43
CA ALA A 26 -2.88 1.95 10.32
C ALA A 26 -2.31 0.61 10.82
N GLN A 27 -2.73 0.18 12.02
CA GLN A 27 -2.29 -1.08 12.61
C GLN A 27 -2.73 -2.29 11.78
N ALA A 28 -3.97 -2.29 11.27
CA ALA A 28 -4.48 -3.38 10.43
C ALA A 28 -3.71 -3.48 9.10
N ALA A 29 -3.43 -2.34 8.46
CA ALA A 29 -2.64 -2.28 7.23
C ALA A 29 -1.20 -2.76 7.47
N ALA A 30 -0.53 -2.27 8.51
CA ALA A 30 0.84 -2.67 8.86
C ALA A 30 0.95 -4.16 9.13
N GLU A 31 -0.01 -4.75 9.85
CA GLU A 31 -0.04 -6.20 10.09
C GLU A 31 -0.26 -7.01 8.80
N ALA A 32 -1.12 -6.54 7.90
CA ALA A 32 -1.34 -7.18 6.61
C ALA A 32 -0.07 -7.16 5.74
N ILE A 33 0.61 -6.00 5.67
CA ILE A 33 1.88 -5.83 4.95
C ILE A 33 2.97 -6.70 5.57
N ARG A 34 3.06 -6.75 6.90
CA ARG A 34 4.02 -7.60 7.62
C ARG A 34 3.87 -9.07 7.24
N ARG A 35 2.64 -9.58 7.18
CA ARG A 35 2.38 -10.97 6.75
C ARG A 35 2.84 -11.23 5.33
N HIS A 36 2.53 -10.31 4.41
CA HIS A 36 3.03 -10.37 3.02
C HIS A 36 4.56 -10.39 2.97
N THR A 37 5.23 -9.50 3.70
CA THR A 37 6.69 -9.46 3.75
C THR A 37 7.29 -10.78 4.26
N LEU A 38 6.64 -11.44 5.21
CA LEU A 38 7.08 -12.76 5.73
C LEU A 38 6.74 -13.93 4.81
N GLN A 39 5.72 -13.79 3.96
CA GLN A 39 5.21 -14.84 3.07
C GLN A 39 4.94 -14.27 1.66
N PRO A 40 6.01 -13.85 0.94
CA PRO A 40 5.87 -13.07 -0.30
C PRO A 40 5.30 -13.85 -1.48
N ASP A 41 5.21 -15.18 -1.37
CA ASP A 41 4.62 -16.06 -2.37
C ASP A 41 3.07 -16.13 -2.27
N GLU A 42 2.49 -15.66 -1.16
CA GLU A 42 1.03 -15.60 -1.02
C GLU A 42 0.44 -14.41 -1.77
N ALA A 43 -0.79 -14.59 -2.27
CA ALA A 43 -1.52 -13.49 -2.87
C ALA A 43 -1.85 -12.43 -1.81
N PHE A 44 -1.45 -11.19 -2.07
CA PHE A 44 -1.67 -10.06 -1.17
C PHE A 44 -2.37 -8.91 -1.90
N GLU A 45 -3.50 -8.48 -1.34
CA GLU A 45 -4.20 -7.24 -1.68
C GLU A 45 -4.79 -6.61 -0.40
N TYR A 46 -4.77 -5.28 -0.32
CA TYR A 46 -5.39 -4.52 0.77
C TYR A 46 -5.97 -3.20 0.24
N ILE A 47 -7.24 -2.94 0.54
CA ILE A 47 -7.95 -1.70 0.15
C ILE A 47 -7.52 -0.56 1.07
N VAL A 48 -6.99 0.53 0.49
CA VAL A 48 -6.43 1.66 1.26
C VAL A 48 -7.36 2.87 1.33
N ASP A 49 -8.39 2.93 0.49
CA ASP A 49 -9.40 3.97 0.47
C ASP A 49 -10.71 3.52 1.15
N ASP A 50 -11.83 4.11 0.74
CA ASP A 50 -13.15 3.77 1.23
C ASP A 50 -13.54 2.35 0.81
N GLN A 51 -14.06 1.51 1.72
CA GLN A 51 -14.42 0.12 1.39
C GLN A 51 -15.61 0.01 0.43
N GLU A 52 -16.46 1.02 0.37
CA GLU A 52 -17.61 1.04 -0.54
C GLU A 52 -17.19 1.33 -1.99
N GLN A 53 -16.12 2.12 -2.17
CA GLN A 53 -15.54 2.39 -3.50
C GLN A 53 -14.50 1.34 -3.88
N ALA A 54 -13.59 1.01 -2.97
CA ALA A 54 -12.49 0.05 -3.15
C ALA A 54 -11.66 0.31 -4.43
N ASP A 55 -11.48 1.59 -4.74
CA ASP A 55 -10.85 2.08 -5.96
C ASP A 55 -9.32 2.02 -5.86
N TRP A 56 -8.76 2.02 -4.66
CA TRP A 56 -7.31 2.01 -4.44
C TRP A 56 -6.88 0.83 -3.58
N ARG A 57 -5.88 0.10 -4.06
CA ARG A 57 -5.37 -1.09 -3.36
C ARG A 57 -3.87 -1.12 -3.41
N ILE A 58 -3.27 -1.54 -2.29
CA ILE A 58 -1.91 -2.07 -2.33
C ILE A 58 -1.98 -3.56 -2.62
N HIS A 59 -1.00 -4.05 -3.37
CA HIS A 59 -0.87 -5.46 -3.68
C HIS A 59 0.61 -5.84 -3.80
N ALA A 60 0.88 -7.14 -3.87
CA ALA A 60 2.24 -7.64 -4.00
C ALA A 60 2.94 -7.05 -5.25
N ASP A 61 4.17 -6.55 -5.07
CA ASP A 61 5.05 -6.25 -6.19
C ASP A 61 5.68 -7.53 -6.72
N ARG A 62 5.21 -8.00 -7.88
CA ARG A 62 5.69 -9.22 -8.53
C ARG A 62 7.15 -9.15 -8.99
N ARG A 63 7.72 -7.94 -9.09
CA ARG A 63 9.12 -7.74 -9.48
C ARG A 63 10.06 -7.77 -8.28
N ASN A 64 9.55 -7.44 -7.09
CA ASN A 64 10.32 -7.36 -5.85
C ASN A 64 9.56 -8.07 -4.72
N PRO A 65 9.77 -9.40 -4.53
CA PRO A 65 9.09 -10.18 -3.49
C PRO A 65 9.18 -9.54 -2.10
N GLY A 66 8.05 -9.53 -1.39
CA GLY A 66 7.92 -8.96 -0.04
C GLY A 66 7.63 -7.46 0.00
N ARG A 67 7.71 -6.77 -1.16
CA ARG A 67 7.29 -5.38 -1.32
C ARG A 67 5.85 -5.27 -1.81
N VAL A 68 5.29 -4.07 -1.64
CA VAL A 68 3.97 -3.71 -2.13
C VAL A 68 4.03 -2.59 -3.16
N MET A 69 3.03 -2.52 -4.02
CA MET A 69 2.76 -1.38 -4.91
C MET A 69 1.29 -0.98 -4.79
N LEU A 70 1.02 0.31 -5.02
CA LEU A 70 -0.32 0.89 -5.10
C LEU A 70 -0.80 0.83 -6.56
N SER A 71 -2.07 0.48 -6.77
CA SER A 71 -2.74 0.61 -8.06
C SER A 71 -4.16 1.17 -7.89
N CYS A 72 -4.62 1.91 -8.89
CA CYS A 72 -6.00 2.35 -8.99
C CYS A 72 -6.83 1.38 -9.87
N PHE A 73 -7.96 0.91 -9.36
CA PHE A 73 -8.85 -0.08 -10.00
C PHE A 73 -10.16 0.53 -10.53
N ARG A 74 -10.21 1.86 -10.67
CA ARG A 74 -11.37 2.56 -11.24
C ARG A 74 -11.54 2.21 -12.71
N TYR A 75 -12.80 2.19 -13.15
CA TYR A 75 -13.12 1.98 -14.57
C TYR A 75 -12.54 3.07 -15.48
N THR A 76 -12.58 4.33 -15.03
CA THR A 76 -12.03 5.48 -15.76
C THR A 76 -10.94 6.13 -14.93
N LEU A 77 -9.69 5.94 -15.34
CA LEU A 77 -8.54 6.59 -14.71
C LEU A 77 -8.39 8.02 -15.23
N THR A 78 -8.11 8.94 -14.31
CA THR A 78 -7.78 10.32 -14.62
C THR A 78 -6.28 10.56 -14.52
N ALA A 79 -5.79 11.68 -15.08
CA ALA A 79 -4.40 12.10 -14.90
C ALA A 79 -4.03 12.23 -13.41
N PHE A 80 -4.98 12.63 -12.56
CA PHE A 80 -4.76 12.72 -11.12
C PHE A 80 -4.49 11.35 -10.49
N ASP A 81 -5.19 10.31 -10.92
CA ASP A 81 -4.97 8.95 -10.43
C ASP A 81 -3.58 8.45 -10.83
N TYR A 82 -3.18 8.64 -12.09
CA TYR A 82 -1.82 8.28 -12.54
C TYR A 82 -0.73 8.99 -11.74
N HIS A 83 -0.85 10.30 -11.52
CA HIS A 83 0.13 11.05 -10.74
C HIS A 83 0.18 10.62 -9.27
N ARG A 84 -0.97 10.27 -8.67
CA ARG A 84 -1.01 9.76 -7.31
C ARG A 84 -0.31 8.40 -7.22
N GLU A 85 -0.63 7.49 -8.14
CA GLU A 85 -0.03 6.16 -8.22
C GLU A 85 1.49 6.23 -8.40
N GLU A 86 1.96 7.01 -9.37
CA GLU A 86 3.38 7.21 -9.65
C GLU A 86 4.12 7.78 -8.43
N ARG A 87 3.57 8.83 -7.80
CA ARG A 87 4.19 9.47 -6.63
C ARG A 87 4.33 8.49 -5.46
N VAL A 88 3.26 7.75 -5.16
CA VAL A 88 3.29 6.78 -4.05
C VAL A 88 4.24 5.63 -4.36
N ASN A 89 4.17 5.04 -5.54
CA ASN A 89 5.03 3.91 -5.90
C ASN A 89 6.52 4.30 -5.97
N THR A 90 6.83 5.52 -6.40
CA THR A 90 8.19 6.07 -6.31
C THR A 90 8.68 6.12 -4.86
N ALA A 91 7.85 6.63 -3.94
CA ALA A 91 8.21 6.68 -2.52
C ALA A 91 8.36 5.28 -1.89
N LEU A 92 7.49 4.33 -2.26
CA LEU A 92 7.56 2.94 -1.78
C LEU A 92 8.82 2.20 -2.27
N ALA A 93 9.31 2.52 -3.47
CA ALA A 93 10.52 1.93 -4.03
C ALA A 93 11.79 2.29 -3.24
N GLU A 94 11.83 3.48 -2.63
CA GLU A 94 12.97 3.97 -1.85
C GLU A 94 13.06 3.36 -0.43
N LEU A 95 12.00 2.70 0.05
CA LEU A 95 12.01 2.12 1.39
C LEU A 95 12.97 0.92 1.47
N PRO A 96 13.78 0.79 2.56
CA PRO A 96 14.49 -0.46 2.83
C PRO A 96 13.50 -1.54 3.28
N LEU A 97 13.68 -2.78 2.78
CA LEU A 97 12.89 -3.95 3.20
C LEU A 97 13.60 -4.68 4.36
#